data_AF-A0A534UVQ1-F1
#
_entry.id   AF-A0A534UVQ1-F1
#
_cell.length_a   1.000
_cell.length_b   1.000
_cell.length_c   1.000
_cell.angle_alpha   90.00
_cell.angle_beta   90.00
_cell.angle_gamma   90.00
#
_symmetry.space_group_name_H-M   'P 1'
#
loop_
_entity.id
_entity.type
_entity.pdbx_description
1 polymer ?
#
loop_
_entity_poly.entity_id
_entity_poly.type
_entity_poly.pdbx_seq_one_letter_code
_entity_poly.pdbx_strand_id
1 'polypeptide(L)'
;MDCPRCGAHNESDLGSCLSCGAPMSENESLPTLAQKPHAPPSAPAAPRLAQGAPPKQCPNCMTLNAATFKFCARCGTPLGATAAPGAPAPKGTAVPAKSAPPPKPPAPPRPTAAARPVPPPPPKPMTGQSRPPPAPPKPAAPVRPRARVSAIARDGTRSADFVLVKDETRVGRDVEPTEVKLDKDPFIAPVHAVFRFEGPQLVVHDSGTANGVFLWLKERTLEPGDELRIGRQRLRIEWMPDEPEQLADQPVWGSPNPGYVARVVQILEGGGEGDVYPLKSGENLVGRGTGDVSFPNDGYVSSKHASITVGEGSLAVKDLGSANGTFVRVNGQAAVTAGDLLLVGEQILRIDPA
;
A
#
# COMPACT_ATOMS: atom_id res chain seq x y z
N MET A 1 -9.14 -16.80 42.34
CA MET A 1 -7.81 -17.13 42.90
C MET A 1 -6.77 -16.36 42.11
N ASP A 2 -5.91 -15.61 42.80
CA ASP A 2 -4.91 -14.74 42.15
C ASP A 2 -3.68 -15.54 41.73
N CYS A 3 -3.23 -15.33 40.49
CA CYS A 3 -2.08 -16.07 39.95
C CYS A 3 -0.78 -15.64 40.66
N PRO A 4 0.02 -16.56 41.22
CA PRO A 4 1.26 -16.21 41.91
C PRO A 4 2.36 -15.67 40.98
N ARG A 5 2.22 -15.89 39.66
CA ARG A 5 3.21 -15.46 38.66
C ARG A 5 2.95 -14.07 38.08
N CYS A 6 1.70 -13.69 37.88
CA CYS A 6 1.35 -12.42 37.24
C CYS A 6 0.33 -11.57 38.01
N GLY A 7 -0.20 -12.06 39.13
CA GLY A 7 -1.17 -11.33 39.96
C GLY A 7 -2.57 -11.18 39.37
N ALA A 8 -2.87 -11.83 38.24
CA ALA A 8 -4.19 -11.75 37.62
C ALA A 8 -5.22 -12.58 38.42
N HIS A 9 -6.39 -11.99 38.67
CA HIS A 9 -7.51 -12.65 39.32
C HIS A 9 -8.22 -13.60 38.35
N ASN A 10 -8.28 -14.90 38.68
CA ASN A 10 -9.03 -15.88 37.88
C ASN A 10 -10.30 -16.32 38.63
N GLU A 11 -11.43 -16.30 37.95
CA GLU A 11 -12.71 -16.79 38.47
C GLU A 11 -12.84 -18.30 38.17
N SER A 12 -12.95 -19.11 39.23
CA SER A 12 -13.04 -20.59 39.27
C SER A 12 -11.76 -21.42 39.01
N ASP A 13 -11.76 -22.68 39.51
CA ASP A 13 -10.65 -23.64 39.66
C ASP A 13 -10.02 -24.13 38.33
N LEU A 14 -9.55 -23.19 37.52
CA LEU A 14 -8.86 -23.48 36.29
C LEU A 14 -7.41 -23.83 36.61
N GLY A 15 -6.98 -25.02 36.21
CA GLY A 15 -5.64 -25.55 36.48
C GLY A 15 -4.48 -24.73 35.91
N SER A 16 -4.78 -23.70 35.10
CA SER A 16 -3.81 -22.72 34.60
C SER A 16 -4.41 -21.32 34.49
N CYS A 17 -3.58 -20.29 34.66
CA CYS A 17 -3.99 -18.89 34.63
C CYS A 17 -4.34 -18.43 33.20
N LEU A 18 -5.47 -17.76 33.03
CA LEU A 18 -5.94 -17.30 31.72
C LEU A 18 -5.13 -16.13 31.14
N SER A 19 -4.41 -15.40 31.98
CA SER A 19 -3.60 -14.26 31.52
C SER A 19 -2.17 -14.63 31.13
N CYS A 20 -1.56 -15.63 31.77
CA CYS A 20 -0.15 -15.98 31.52
C CYS A 20 0.12 -17.48 31.28
N GLY A 21 -0.89 -18.33 31.39
CA GLY A 21 -0.78 -19.78 31.18
C GLY A 21 -0.06 -20.54 32.30
N ALA A 22 0.31 -19.90 33.40
CA ALA A 22 1.00 -20.57 34.51
C ALA A 22 0.05 -21.53 35.27
N PRO A 23 0.50 -22.74 35.65
CA PRO A 23 -0.32 -23.67 36.42
C PRO A 23 -0.68 -23.08 37.80
N MET A 24 -1.90 -23.31 38.25
CA MET A 24 -2.48 -22.67 39.45
C MET A 24 -2.33 -23.51 40.74
N SER A 25 -1.67 -24.68 40.68
CA SER A 25 -1.42 -25.52 41.85
C SER A 25 0.04 -25.98 41.93
N GLU A 26 0.67 -25.68 43.06
CA GLU A 26 1.92 -26.28 43.53
C GLU A 26 1.58 -27.22 44.68
N ASN A 27 1.75 -28.53 44.51
CA ASN A 27 2.01 -29.40 45.66
C ASN A 27 2.72 -30.70 45.26
N GLU A 28 3.91 -30.89 45.84
CA GLU A 28 4.60 -32.16 45.96
C GLU A 28 3.88 -33.11 46.94
N SER A 29 4.02 -34.42 46.68
CA SER A 29 4.02 -35.59 47.59
C SER A 29 2.76 -36.51 47.79
N LEU A 30 2.76 -37.62 47.03
CA LEU A 30 2.50 -39.07 47.36
C LEU A 30 1.05 -39.60 47.66
N PRO A 31 0.71 -40.93 47.52
CA PRO A 31 1.48 -42.14 47.15
C PRO A 31 0.86 -43.11 46.07
N THR A 32 1.61 -44.19 45.84
CA THR A 32 1.63 -45.36 44.92
C THR A 32 0.35 -46.18 44.60
N LEU A 33 0.24 -46.67 43.35
CA LEU A 33 -0.14 -48.06 43.04
C LEU A 33 0.40 -48.52 41.67
N ALA A 34 0.83 -49.78 41.65
CA ALA A 34 1.82 -50.39 40.78
C ALA A 34 1.44 -50.58 39.30
N GLN A 35 2.40 -50.33 38.41
CA GLN A 35 2.57 -51.06 37.15
C GLN A 35 4.06 -51.37 36.91
N LYS A 36 4.31 -52.62 36.46
CA LYS A 36 5.63 -53.24 36.20
C LYS A 36 6.45 -52.46 35.16
N PRO A 37 7.80 -52.54 35.19
CA PRO A 37 8.66 -51.70 34.37
C PRO A 37 8.77 -52.24 32.94
N HIS A 38 8.42 -51.40 31.96
CA HIS A 38 8.94 -51.53 30.60
C HIS A 38 10.13 -50.57 30.45
N ALA A 39 11.27 -51.14 30.06
CA ALA A 39 12.50 -50.42 29.77
C ALA A 39 12.28 -49.41 28.63
N PRO A 40 12.65 -48.12 28.80
CA PRO A 40 12.69 -47.19 27.68
C PRO A 40 13.97 -47.41 26.86
N PRO A 41 13.91 -47.35 25.52
CA PRO A 41 15.11 -47.32 24.71
C PRO A 41 15.88 -46.02 24.96
N SER A 42 17.20 -46.13 24.97
CA SER A 42 18.16 -45.04 25.07
C SER A 42 17.84 -43.88 24.11
N ALA A 43 17.47 -42.73 24.66
CA ALA A 43 17.46 -41.47 23.90
C ALA A 43 18.91 -41.02 23.63
N PRO A 44 19.24 -40.52 22.42
CA PRO A 44 20.55 -39.99 22.13
C PRO A 44 20.77 -38.68 22.90
N ALA A 45 22.01 -38.48 23.34
CA ALA A 45 22.45 -37.30 24.07
C ALA A 45 22.17 -36.01 23.27
N ALA A 46 21.59 -35.01 23.95
CA ALA A 46 21.58 -33.64 23.47
C ALA A 46 23.04 -33.15 23.25
N PRO A 47 23.36 -32.49 22.13
CA PRO A 47 24.70 -31.96 21.94
C PRO A 47 24.89 -30.79 22.90
N ARG A 48 25.96 -30.87 23.70
CA ARG A 48 26.44 -29.76 24.52
C ARG A 48 26.77 -28.58 23.59
N LEU A 49 26.15 -27.42 23.82
CA LEU A 49 26.52 -26.15 23.18
C LEU A 49 28.00 -25.88 23.45
N ALA A 50 28.82 -26.01 22.40
CA ALA A 50 30.18 -25.55 22.40
C ALA A 50 30.19 -24.02 22.57
N GLN A 51 31.07 -23.52 23.44
CA GLN A 51 31.29 -22.10 23.68
C GLN A 51 31.53 -21.39 22.35
N GLY A 52 30.64 -20.45 21.99
CA GLY A 52 30.70 -19.72 20.73
C GLY A 52 31.93 -18.81 20.67
N ALA A 53 32.58 -18.75 19.51
CA ALA A 53 33.69 -17.83 19.25
C ALA A 53 33.30 -16.36 19.55
N PRO A 54 34.25 -15.51 19.96
CA PRO A 54 33.95 -14.12 20.33
C PRO A 54 33.38 -13.31 19.17
N PRO A 55 32.42 -12.40 19.42
CA PRO A 55 31.77 -11.60 18.39
C PRO A 55 32.78 -10.68 17.69
N LYS A 56 32.57 -10.46 16.39
CA LYS A 56 33.44 -9.65 15.53
C LYS A 56 32.92 -8.23 15.42
N GLN A 57 33.74 -7.24 15.74
CA GLN A 57 33.41 -5.84 15.53
C GLN A 57 33.75 -5.40 14.10
N CYS A 58 32.82 -4.71 13.44
CA CYS A 58 33.03 -4.21 12.10
C CYS A 58 34.05 -3.07 12.07
N PRO A 59 35.10 -3.10 11.22
CA PRO A 59 36.11 -2.04 11.16
C PRO A 59 35.58 -0.73 10.58
N ASN A 60 34.52 -0.77 9.77
CA ASN A 60 33.94 0.42 9.13
C ASN A 60 32.92 1.15 10.02
N CYS A 61 31.90 0.45 10.52
CA CYS A 61 30.80 1.07 11.29
C CYS A 61 30.72 0.65 12.77
N MET A 62 31.74 -0.06 13.27
CA MET A 62 31.88 -0.50 14.68
C MET A 62 30.76 -1.38 15.26
N THR A 63 29.83 -1.86 14.43
CA THR A 63 28.75 -2.77 14.85
C THR A 63 29.34 -4.13 15.25
N LEU A 64 28.92 -4.67 16.40
CA LEU A 64 29.23 -6.05 16.78
C LEU A 64 28.36 -7.03 16.01
N ASN A 65 28.98 -8.05 15.43
CA ASN A 65 28.31 -9.12 14.71
C ASN A 65 28.65 -10.46 15.36
N ALA A 66 27.75 -11.44 15.26
CA ALA A 66 28.02 -12.79 15.72
C ALA A 66 29.24 -13.38 14.98
N ALA A 67 30.00 -14.26 15.63
CA ALA A 67 31.26 -14.76 15.09
C ALA A 67 31.14 -15.48 13.73
N THR A 68 29.95 -16.02 13.44
CA THR A 68 29.59 -16.71 12.19
C THR A 68 29.35 -15.77 11.00
N PHE A 69 29.16 -14.47 11.22
CA PHE A 69 28.85 -13.51 10.16
C PHE A 69 30.11 -13.21 9.33
N LYS A 70 29.99 -13.41 8.00
CA LYS A 70 31.03 -13.07 7.02
C LYS A 70 31.00 -11.60 6.59
N PHE A 71 29.86 -10.92 6.77
CA PHE A 71 29.65 -9.52 6.43
C PHE A 71 28.94 -8.80 7.57
N CYS A 72 29.16 -7.49 7.70
CA CYS A 72 28.49 -6.68 8.71
C CYS A 72 27.00 -6.55 8.40
N ALA A 73 26.15 -6.90 9.37
CA ALA A 73 24.70 -6.83 9.24
C ALA A 73 24.16 -5.41 9.02
N ARG A 74 24.95 -4.37 9.31
CA ARG A 74 24.55 -2.97 9.18
C ARG A 74 25.03 -2.30 7.90
N CYS A 75 26.26 -2.56 7.47
CA CYS A 75 26.88 -1.84 6.34
C CYS A 75 27.46 -2.74 5.25
N GLY A 76 27.35 -4.07 5.38
CA GLY A 76 27.83 -5.03 4.38
C GLY A 76 29.34 -5.21 4.29
N THR A 77 30.14 -4.54 5.14
CA THR A 77 31.61 -4.68 5.13
C THR A 77 32.03 -6.12 5.49
N PRO A 78 32.95 -6.76 4.75
CA PRO A 78 33.40 -8.12 5.05
C PRO A 78 34.16 -8.18 6.38
N LEU A 79 33.85 -9.18 7.20
CA LEU A 79 34.41 -9.37 8.55
C LEU A 79 35.36 -10.57 8.54
N GLY A 80 36.67 -10.30 8.65
CA GLY A 80 37.68 -11.35 8.86
C GLY A 80 38.69 -11.57 7.74
N ALA A 81 38.96 -10.58 6.88
CA ALA A 81 40.14 -10.58 6.01
C ALA A 81 41.15 -9.55 6.51
N THR A 82 42.31 -10.02 6.97
CA THR A 82 43.52 -9.20 7.02
C THR A 82 43.83 -8.74 5.59
N ALA A 83 43.74 -7.43 5.37
CA ALA A 83 44.04 -6.83 4.08
C ALA A 83 45.54 -6.94 3.76
N ALA A 84 45.89 -7.55 2.62
CA ALA A 84 47.09 -7.16 1.88
C ALA A 84 46.71 -5.95 0.98
N PRO A 85 47.54 -4.91 0.88
CA PRO A 85 47.19 -3.71 0.15
C PRO A 85 47.38 -3.92 -1.36
N GLY A 86 46.33 -3.62 -2.15
CA GLY A 86 46.46 -3.42 -3.59
C GLY A 86 45.45 -4.17 -4.46
N ALA A 87 44.25 -3.62 -4.62
CA ALA A 87 43.46 -3.69 -5.86
C ALA A 87 42.26 -2.72 -5.76
N PRO A 88 41.87 -2.02 -6.85
CA PRO A 88 41.02 -0.84 -6.79
C PRO A 88 39.52 -1.14 -6.61
N ALA A 89 38.83 -0.17 -6.02
CA ALA A 89 37.38 -0.17 -5.78
C ALA A 89 36.54 -0.32 -7.07
N PRO A 90 35.35 -0.95 -7.00
CA PRO A 90 34.39 -0.92 -8.09
C PRO A 90 33.83 0.51 -8.24
N LYS A 91 33.99 1.07 -9.44
CA LYS A 91 33.45 2.38 -9.81
C LYS A 91 31.93 2.32 -9.84
N GLY A 92 31.29 3.11 -8.97
CA GLY A 92 29.88 3.46 -9.11
C GLY A 92 29.65 4.18 -10.44
N THR A 93 28.60 3.78 -11.14
CA THR A 93 28.08 4.42 -12.35
C THR A 93 27.66 5.85 -12.04
N ALA A 94 28.42 6.80 -12.59
CA ALA A 94 28.09 8.21 -12.59
C ALA A 94 27.15 8.56 -13.76
N VAL A 95 26.17 9.41 -13.45
CA VAL A 95 25.27 10.09 -14.38
C VAL A 95 26.07 10.95 -15.38
N PRO A 96 25.76 10.99 -16.69
CA PRO A 96 26.48 11.86 -17.62
C PRO A 96 26.13 13.33 -17.42
N ALA A 97 27.12 14.14 -17.05
CA ALA A 97 27.05 15.60 -17.07
C ALA A 97 27.23 16.13 -18.49
N LYS A 98 26.41 17.14 -18.84
CA LYS A 98 26.39 17.85 -20.12
C LYS A 98 27.74 18.51 -20.42
N SER A 99 28.25 18.30 -21.64
CA SER A 99 29.42 18.99 -22.19
C SER A 99 29.09 20.46 -22.51
N ALA A 100 29.95 21.37 -22.06
CA ALA A 100 29.94 22.78 -22.46
C ALA A 100 30.66 22.98 -23.82
N PRO A 101 30.23 23.94 -24.66
CA PRO A 101 30.82 24.18 -25.98
C PRO A 101 32.12 25.02 -25.92
N PRO A 102 33.00 24.94 -26.95
CA PRO A 102 34.29 25.63 -26.99
C PRO A 102 34.18 27.15 -27.23
N PRO A 103 35.22 27.95 -26.90
CA PRO A 103 35.18 29.40 -26.98
C PRO A 103 35.27 29.92 -28.43
N LYS A 104 34.50 30.97 -28.73
CA LYS A 104 34.49 31.67 -30.04
C LYS A 104 35.71 32.60 -30.20
N PRO A 105 36.24 32.76 -31.43
CA PRO A 105 37.32 33.72 -31.72
C PRO A 105 36.82 35.19 -31.73
N PRO A 106 37.72 36.18 -31.56
CA PRO A 106 37.37 37.59 -31.41
C PRO A 106 36.95 38.25 -32.73
N ALA A 107 36.01 39.20 -32.62
CA ALA A 107 35.47 39.97 -33.74
C ALA A 107 36.36 41.18 -34.11
N PRO A 108 36.39 41.62 -35.38
CA PRO A 108 37.19 42.76 -35.84
C PRO A 108 36.61 44.12 -35.42
N PRO A 109 37.41 45.21 -35.46
CA PRO A 109 37.03 46.50 -34.90
C PRO A 109 36.01 47.26 -35.76
N ARG A 110 35.24 48.10 -35.06
CA ARG A 110 34.08 48.85 -35.54
C ARG A 110 34.52 50.16 -36.23
N PRO A 111 33.98 50.53 -37.41
CA PRO A 111 34.14 51.88 -37.94
C PRO A 111 33.28 52.92 -37.21
N THR A 112 33.80 54.14 -37.19
CA THR A 112 33.30 55.35 -36.53
C THR A 112 32.02 55.93 -37.13
N ALA A 113 31.38 56.79 -36.33
CA ALA A 113 30.06 57.39 -36.46
C ALA A 113 29.83 58.29 -37.70
N ALA A 114 28.56 58.37 -38.11
CA ALA A 114 27.97 59.59 -38.67
C ALA A 114 26.51 59.74 -38.19
N ALA A 115 26.19 60.95 -37.75
CA ALA A 115 24.93 61.34 -37.12
C ALA A 115 23.73 61.31 -38.09
N ARG A 116 22.54 61.00 -37.56
CA ARG A 116 21.25 61.23 -38.22
C ARG A 116 20.31 62.02 -37.28
N PRO A 117 19.41 62.86 -37.82
CA PRO A 117 18.76 63.93 -37.07
C PRO A 117 17.62 63.44 -36.15
N VAL A 118 17.42 64.18 -35.06
CA VAL A 118 16.36 63.99 -34.07
C VAL A 118 14.97 64.27 -34.68
N PRO A 119 13.96 63.40 -34.47
CA PRO A 119 12.59 63.66 -34.91
C PRO A 119 11.87 64.69 -34.01
N PRO A 120 10.90 65.47 -34.55
CA PRO A 120 10.20 66.51 -33.81
C PRO A 120 9.24 65.97 -32.73
N PRO A 121 8.92 66.78 -31.70
CA PRO A 121 8.10 66.35 -30.58
C PRO A 121 6.62 66.10 -30.96
N PRO A 122 5.93 65.19 -30.24
CA PRO A 122 4.53 64.84 -30.53
C PRO A 122 3.57 65.99 -30.19
N PRO A 123 2.44 66.11 -30.92
CA PRO A 123 1.44 67.14 -30.66
C PRO A 123 0.67 66.89 -29.36
N LYS A 124 0.24 67.99 -28.73
CA LYS A 124 -0.50 68.00 -27.46
C LYS A 124 -1.89 67.35 -27.62
N PRO A 125 -2.44 66.75 -26.55
CA PRO A 125 -3.71 66.01 -26.62
C PRO A 125 -4.89 66.96 -26.81
N MET A 126 -5.75 66.66 -27.79
CA MET A 126 -7.05 67.29 -27.91
C MET A 126 -7.99 66.73 -26.85
N THR A 127 -8.59 67.63 -26.09
CA THR A 127 -9.72 67.40 -25.20
C THR A 127 -10.96 67.00 -26.00
N GLY A 128 -11.66 65.94 -25.57
CA GLY A 128 -13.06 65.72 -25.94
C GLY A 128 -13.41 64.32 -26.44
N GLN A 129 -13.69 63.40 -25.52
CA GLN A 129 -14.98 62.72 -25.34
C GLN A 129 -14.77 61.49 -24.46
N SER A 130 -15.32 61.56 -23.26
CA SER A 130 -15.39 60.48 -22.28
C SER A 130 -16.16 59.30 -22.87
N ARG A 131 -15.43 58.24 -23.26
CA ARG A 131 -16.01 56.94 -23.56
C ARG A 131 -16.61 56.39 -22.26
N PRO A 132 -17.89 55.97 -22.25
CA PRO A 132 -18.47 55.33 -21.08
C PRO A 132 -17.61 54.14 -20.65
N PRO A 133 -17.42 53.89 -19.34
CA PRO A 133 -16.70 52.73 -18.87
C PRO A 133 -17.33 51.47 -19.46
N PRO A 134 -16.52 50.46 -19.87
CA PRO A 134 -17.06 49.20 -20.33
C PRO A 134 -17.99 48.65 -19.24
N ALA A 135 -19.19 48.24 -19.66
CA ALA A 135 -20.17 47.66 -18.77
C ALA A 135 -19.53 46.50 -17.97
N PRO A 136 -19.84 46.35 -16.68
CA PRO A 136 -19.33 45.24 -15.89
C PRO A 136 -19.66 43.92 -16.60
N PRO A 137 -18.73 42.95 -16.63
CA PRO A 137 -18.99 41.67 -17.26
C PRO A 137 -20.26 41.08 -16.64
N LYS A 138 -21.22 40.80 -17.52
CA LYS A 138 -22.49 40.16 -17.19
C LYS A 138 -22.16 38.91 -16.34
N PRO A 139 -22.81 38.70 -15.18
CA PRO A 139 -22.56 37.51 -14.37
C PRO A 139 -22.71 36.27 -15.27
N ALA A 140 -21.68 35.44 -15.31
CA ALA A 140 -21.76 34.16 -16.00
C ALA A 140 -23.02 33.44 -15.50
N ALA A 141 -23.82 32.91 -16.42
CA ALA A 141 -25.02 32.16 -16.08
C ALA A 141 -24.67 31.09 -15.03
N PRO A 142 -25.53 30.84 -14.02
CA PRO A 142 -25.24 29.87 -12.98
C PRO A 142 -25.02 28.51 -13.61
N VAL A 143 -23.78 28.02 -13.60
CA VAL A 143 -23.45 26.72 -14.15
C VAL A 143 -24.07 25.69 -13.22
N ARG A 144 -25.00 24.89 -13.75
CA ARG A 144 -25.71 23.90 -12.93
C ARG A 144 -24.73 22.83 -12.48
N PRO A 145 -24.70 22.47 -11.19
CA PRO A 145 -23.91 21.35 -10.72
C PRO A 145 -24.39 20.08 -11.44
N ARG A 146 -23.45 19.23 -11.86
CA ARG A 146 -23.76 17.94 -12.51
C ARG A 146 -23.67 16.76 -11.56
N ALA A 147 -22.79 16.86 -10.57
CA ALA A 147 -22.71 15.95 -9.43
C ALA A 147 -22.00 16.65 -8.27
N ARG A 148 -22.09 16.08 -7.07
CA ARG A 148 -21.33 16.50 -5.89
C ARG A 148 -20.46 15.34 -5.41
N VAL A 149 -19.25 15.64 -4.99
CA VAL A 149 -18.32 14.67 -4.40
C VAL A 149 -18.00 15.10 -2.99
N SER A 150 -18.41 14.28 -2.03
CA SER A 150 -18.19 14.53 -0.60
C SER A 150 -17.00 13.68 -0.13
N ALA A 151 -15.92 14.32 0.29
CA ALA A 151 -14.75 13.65 0.87
C ALA A 151 -14.98 13.41 2.36
N ILE A 152 -14.84 12.15 2.77
CA ILE A 152 -15.02 11.65 4.12
C ILE A 152 -13.69 11.05 4.55
N ALA A 153 -13.11 11.59 5.62
CA ALA A 153 -11.88 11.03 6.18
C ALA A 153 -12.19 9.68 6.85
N ARG A 154 -11.15 8.89 7.08
CA ARG A 154 -11.26 7.55 7.70
C ARG A 154 -11.88 7.58 9.11
N ASP A 155 -11.84 8.72 9.80
CA ASP A 155 -12.50 8.94 11.10
C ASP A 155 -14.02 9.23 10.98
N GLY A 156 -14.56 9.25 9.76
CA GLY A 156 -15.96 9.55 9.46
C GLY A 156 -16.26 11.06 9.38
N THR A 157 -15.27 11.93 9.60
CA THR A 157 -15.47 13.38 9.47
C THR A 157 -15.56 13.76 7.99
N ARG A 158 -16.53 14.63 7.67
CA ARG A 158 -16.60 15.21 6.33
C ARG A 158 -15.49 16.24 6.17
N SER A 159 -14.54 15.93 5.30
CA SER A 159 -13.33 16.73 5.08
C SER A 159 -13.58 17.89 4.13
N ALA A 160 -14.29 17.65 3.02
CA ALA A 160 -14.57 18.66 2.00
C ALA A 160 -15.70 18.20 1.08
N ASP A 161 -16.45 19.16 0.51
CA ASP A 161 -17.45 18.89 -0.50
C ASP A 161 -17.07 19.63 -1.79
N PHE A 162 -17.03 18.91 -2.91
CA PHE A 162 -16.65 19.43 -4.21
C PHE A 162 -17.84 19.32 -5.17
N VAL A 163 -18.04 20.35 -5.99
CA VAL A 163 -19.12 20.39 -6.96
C VAL A 163 -18.53 20.18 -8.35
N LEU A 164 -18.97 19.11 -9.02
CA LEU A 164 -18.53 18.81 -10.38
C LEU A 164 -19.38 19.59 -11.37
N VAL A 165 -18.72 20.56 -12.02
CA VAL A 165 -19.35 21.47 -12.98
C VAL A 165 -18.81 21.24 -14.39
N LYS A 166 -17.51 20.96 -14.50
CA LYS A 166 -16.80 20.72 -15.76
C LYS A 166 -17.10 19.30 -16.30
N ASP A 167 -16.90 19.08 -17.60
CA ASP A 167 -16.96 17.74 -18.21
C ASP A 167 -15.87 16.81 -17.68
N GLU A 168 -14.71 17.39 -17.35
CA GLU A 168 -13.57 16.72 -16.76
C GLU A 168 -13.16 17.45 -15.48
N THR A 169 -13.00 16.71 -14.38
CA THR A 169 -12.51 17.24 -13.11
C THR A 169 -11.43 16.31 -12.56
N ARG A 170 -10.24 16.86 -12.30
CA ARG A 170 -9.13 16.08 -11.76
C ARG A 170 -9.24 15.94 -10.24
N VAL A 171 -8.73 14.83 -9.74
CA VAL A 171 -8.63 14.50 -8.31
C VAL A 171 -7.16 14.32 -7.98
N GLY A 172 -6.65 15.05 -7.01
CA GLY A 172 -5.26 14.90 -6.62
C GLY A 172 -4.81 15.90 -5.57
N ARG A 173 -3.53 15.80 -5.21
CA ARG A 173 -2.91 16.67 -4.22
C ARG A 173 -2.56 18.05 -4.80
N ASP A 174 -2.10 18.06 -6.05
CA ASP A 174 -1.56 19.24 -6.75
C ASP A 174 -2.42 19.58 -7.97
N VAL A 175 -3.74 19.61 -7.78
CA VAL A 175 -4.73 20.03 -8.79
C VAL A 175 -5.18 21.47 -8.57
N GLU A 176 -5.91 22.03 -9.54
CA GLU A 176 -6.44 23.38 -9.39
C GLU A 176 -7.40 23.48 -8.19
N PRO A 177 -7.47 24.63 -7.49
CA PRO A 177 -8.41 24.82 -6.38
C PRO A 177 -9.90 24.70 -6.77
N THR A 178 -10.21 24.75 -8.07
CA THR A 178 -11.56 24.57 -8.62
C THR A 178 -11.93 23.10 -8.87
N GLU A 179 -10.98 22.19 -8.67
CA GLU A 179 -11.12 20.74 -8.84
C GLU A 179 -11.11 20.03 -7.48
N VAL A 180 -11.08 18.69 -7.47
CA VAL A 180 -11.10 17.89 -6.24
C VAL A 180 -9.70 17.84 -5.65
N LYS A 181 -9.33 18.91 -4.93
CA LYS A 181 -8.02 19.03 -4.28
C LYS A 181 -8.01 18.39 -2.91
N LEU A 182 -7.18 17.36 -2.74
CA LEU A 182 -6.99 16.60 -1.50
C LEU A 182 -5.53 16.69 -1.05
N ASP A 183 -5.13 17.88 -0.59
CA ASP A 183 -3.73 18.19 -0.26
C ASP A 183 -3.25 17.69 1.11
N LYS A 184 -4.20 17.34 1.99
CA LYS A 184 -3.90 16.85 3.35
C LYS A 184 -3.39 15.41 3.40
N ASP A 185 -3.66 14.61 2.36
CA ASP A 185 -3.36 13.18 2.34
C ASP A 185 -2.08 12.91 1.52
N PRO A 186 -1.01 12.39 2.15
CA PRO A 186 0.25 12.11 1.47
C PRO A 186 0.19 10.90 0.54
N PHE A 187 -0.81 10.03 0.67
CA PHE A 187 -1.01 8.84 -0.18
C PHE A 187 -1.71 9.18 -1.50
N ILE A 188 -2.14 10.44 -1.68
CA ILE A 188 -2.74 10.93 -2.92
C ILE A 188 -1.64 11.53 -3.80
N ALA A 189 -1.67 11.17 -5.08
CA ALA A 189 -0.70 11.64 -6.07
C ALA A 189 -1.03 13.07 -6.51
N PRO A 190 -0.09 13.80 -7.15
CA PRO A 190 -0.35 15.13 -7.71
C PRO A 190 -1.61 15.17 -8.58
N VAL A 191 -1.73 14.22 -9.51
CA VAL A 191 -2.95 13.86 -10.23
C VAL A 191 -3.17 12.37 -10.01
N HIS A 192 -4.26 12.02 -9.33
CA HIS A 192 -4.52 10.66 -8.89
C HIS A 192 -5.63 9.99 -9.68
N ALA A 193 -6.72 10.72 -9.94
CA ALA A 193 -7.83 10.24 -10.73
C ALA A 193 -8.44 11.39 -11.53
N VAL A 194 -9.25 11.05 -12.53
CA VAL A 194 -9.99 12.02 -13.32
C VAL A 194 -11.44 11.58 -13.39
N PHE A 195 -12.34 12.45 -12.93
CA PHE A 195 -13.77 12.30 -13.16
C PHE A 195 -14.10 12.87 -14.54
N ARG A 196 -14.75 12.06 -15.36
CA ARG A 196 -15.21 12.46 -16.69
C ARG A 196 -16.69 12.15 -16.84
N PHE A 197 -17.43 13.09 -17.39
CA PHE A 197 -18.81 12.85 -17.79
C PHE A 197 -18.87 12.34 -19.24
N GLU A 198 -19.31 11.10 -19.41
CA GLU A 198 -19.65 10.51 -20.70
C GLU A 198 -21.18 10.61 -20.89
N GLY A 199 -21.61 11.76 -21.43
CA GLY A 199 -23.05 12.09 -21.51
C GLY A 199 -23.65 12.30 -20.11
N PRO A 200 -24.65 11.50 -19.69
CA PRO A 200 -25.19 11.56 -18.32
C PRO A 200 -24.38 10.73 -17.31
N GLN A 201 -23.54 9.80 -17.77
CA GLN A 201 -22.82 8.88 -16.91
C GLN A 201 -21.54 9.54 -16.38
N LEU A 202 -21.33 9.49 -15.07
CA LEU A 202 -20.05 9.84 -14.47
C LEU A 202 -19.13 8.60 -14.50
N VAL A 203 -17.91 8.80 -14.95
CA VAL A 203 -16.87 7.78 -15.03
C VAL A 203 -15.65 8.28 -14.26
N VAL A 204 -15.08 7.44 -13.42
CA VAL A 204 -13.79 7.69 -12.77
C VAL A 204 -12.70 6.98 -13.57
N HIS A 205 -11.63 7.69 -13.89
CA HIS A 205 -10.44 7.16 -14.54
C HIS A 205 -9.27 7.18 -13.55
N ASP A 206 -8.70 6.02 -13.24
CA ASP A 206 -7.48 5.94 -12.43
C ASP A 206 -6.30 6.38 -13.30
N SER A 207 -5.50 7.33 -12.82
CA SER A 207 -4.31 7.81 -13.54
C SER A 207 -3.14 6.82 -13.49
N GLY A 208 -3.34 5.62 -12.93
CA GLY A 208 -2.33 4.57 -12.84
C GLY A 208 -1.35 4.81 -11.70
N THR A 209 -1.82 5.38 -10.59
CA THR A 209 -0.96 5.68 -9.44
C THR A 209 -0.62 4.43 -8.63
N ALA A 210 0.42 4.51 -7.80
CA ALA A 210 0.87 3.37 -6.98
C ALA A 210 -0.21 2.90 -5.98
N ASN A 211 -0.97 3.84 -5.42
CA ASN A 211 -2.05 3.55 -4.48
C ASN A 211 -3.36 3.27 -5.21
N GLY A 212 -3.59 3.90 -6.36
CA GLY A 212 -4.76 3.65 -7.21
C GLY A 212 -6.09 4.08 -6.59
N VAL A 213 -7.14 3.96 -7.40
CA VAL A 213 -8.53 4.24 -6.99
C VAL A 213 -9.24 2.93 -6.74
N PHE A 214 -9.98 2.81 -5.63
CA PHE A 214 -10.81 1.64 -5.36
C PHE A 214 -12.29 2.01 -5.28
N LEU A 215 -13.15 1.16 -5.82
CA LEU A 215 -14.60 1.30 -5.77
C LEU A 215 -15.17 0.35 -4.71
N TRP A 216 -16.05 0.86 -3.86
CA TRP A 216 -16.74 0.04 -2.87
C TRP A 216 -17.68 -0.95 -3.56
N LEU A 217 -17.79 -2.15 -2.99
CA LEU A 217 -18.69 -3.17 -3.47
C LEU A 217 -19.42 -3.83 -2.31
N LYS A 218 -20.64 -4.29 -2.61
CA LYS A 218 -21.36 -5.23 -1.74
C LYS A 218 -21.08 -6.67 -2.16
N GLU A 219 -21.18 -6.94 -3.46
CA GLU A 219 -20.90 -8.24 -4.06
C GLU A 219 -20.44 -8.00 -5.50
N ARG A 220 -19.35 -8.64 -5.93
CA ARG A 220 -18.80 -8.45 -7.28
C ARG A 220 -18.04 -9.68 -7.74
N THR A 221 -18.21 -10.04 -9.01
CA THR A 221 -17.34 -10.98 -9.71
C THR A 221 -15.99 -10.33 -10.01
N LEU A 222 -14.92 -11.07 -9.75
CA LEU A 222 -13.55 -10.63 -9.91
C LEU A 222 -12.89 -11.33 -11.08
N GLU A 223 -12.00 -10.62 -11.74
CA GLU A 223 -11.07 -11.19 -12.71
C GLU A 223 -9.74 -11.55 -12.03
N PRO A 224 -9.01 -12.54 -12.56
CA PRO A 224 -7.68 -12.87 -12.04
C PRO A 224 -6.74 -11.68 -12.17
N GLY A 225 -6.04 -11.36 -11.08
CA GLY A 225 -5.20 -10.17 -10.99
C GLY A 225 -5.90 -8.95 -10.40
N ASP A 226 -7.22 -8.99 -10.18
CA ASP A 226 -7.92 -7.92 -9.47
C ASP A 226 -7.37 -7.72 -8.06
N GLU A 227 -7.25 -6.45 -7.69
CA GLU A 227 -6.79 -6.04 -6.36
C GLU A 227 -7.96 -5.57 -5.50
N LEU A 228 -8.05 -6.12 -4.30
CA LEU A 228 -8.98 -5.73 -3.27
C LEU A 228 -8.28 -4.92 -2.18
N ARG A 229 -9.05 -4.02 -1.57
CA ARG A 229 -8.68 -3.27 -0.38
C ARG A 229 -9.60 -3.67 0.76
N ILE A 230 -9.02 -4.28 1.80
CA ILE A 230 -9.72 -4.71 3.01
C ILE A 230 -8.94 -4.16 4.22
N GLY A 231 -9.52 -3.22 4.96
CA GLY A 231 -8.82 -2.52 6.05
C GLY A 231 -7.55 -1.81 5.55
N ARG A 232 -6.36 -2.17 6.04
CA ARG A 232 -5.06 -1.71 5.53
C ARG A 232 -4.37 -2.68 4.56
N GLN A 233 -4.97 -3.83 4.30
CA GLN A 233 -4.45 -4.83 3.36
C GLN A 233 -4.85 -4.54 1.92
N ARG A 234 -3.89 -4.72 1.01
CA ARG A 234 -4.12 -4.85 -0.44
C ARG A 234 -3.91 -6.30 -0.83
N LEU A 235 -4.88 -6.88 -1.51
CA LEU A 235 -4.95 -8.30 -1.78
C LEU A 235 -5.19 -8.51 -3.26
N ARG A 236 -4.25 -9.12 -3.97
CA ARG A 236 -4.44 -9.54 -5.35
C ARG A 236 -4.91 -10.99 -5.35
N ILE A 237 -5.95 -11.29 -6.13
CA ILE A 237 -6.46 -12.66 -6.23
C ILE A 237 -6.05 -13.24 -7.57
N GLU A 238 -5.51 -14.44 -7.57
CA GLU A 238 -5.04 -15.12 -8.78
C GLU A 238 -5.34 -16.62 -8.70
N TRP A 239 -5.57 -17.24 -9.87
CA TRP A 239 -5.68 -18.69 -9.97
C TRP A 239 -4.35 -19.33 -9.60
N MET A 240 -4.41 -20.48 -8.92
CA MET A 240 -3.21 -21.28 -8.78
C MET A 240 -2.80 -21.80 -10.16
N PRO A 241 -1.50 -21.83 -10.47
CA PRO A 241 -1.05 -22.51 -11.67
C PRO A 241 -1.41 -23.99 -11.56
N ASP A 242 -1.79 -24.60 -12.68
CA ASP A 242 -1.97 -26.05 -12.75
C ASP A 242 -0.69 -26.72 -12.25
N GLU A 243 -0.83 -27.73 -11.39
CA GLU A 243 0.32 -28.49 -10.90
C GLU A 243 1.10 -29.01 -12.11
N PRO A 244 2.43 -28.77 -12.17
CA PRO A 244 3.22 -29.27 -13.29
C PRO A 244 3.05 -30.79 -13.34
N GLU A 245 2.70 -31.29 -14.52
CA GLU A 245 2.51 -32.71 -14.78
C GLU A 245 3.74 -33.46 -14.25
N GLN A 246 3.53 -34.23 -13.18
CA GLN A 246 4.62 -34.84 -12.43
C GLN A 246 5.39 -35.79 -13.35
N LEU A 247 6.67 -35.47 -13.60
CA LEU A 247 7.61 -36.44 -14.15
C LEU A 247 7.69 -37.59 -13.15
N ALA A 248 7.27 -38.79 -13.59
CA ALA A 248 7.04 -39.98 -12.77
C ALA A 248 8.21 -40.40 -11.86
N ASP A 249 9.41 -39.88 -12.09
CA ASP A 249 10.65 -40.30 -11.43
C ASP A 249 11.20 -39.29 -10.41
N GLN A 250 10.48 -38.20 -10.10
CA GLN A 250 10.94 -37.23 -9.11
C GLN A 250 10.22 -37.37 -7.76
N PRO A 251 10.95 -37.43 -6.63
CA PRO A 251 10.34 -37.44 -5.31
C PRO A 251 9.61 -36.11 -5.09
N VAL A 252 8.31 -36.18 -4.77
CA VAL A 252 7.51 -35.02 -4.41
C VAL A 252 7.91 -34.56 -3.00
N TRP A 253 8.48 -33.37 -2.91
CA TRP A 253 8.78 -32.72 -1.64
C TRP A 253 7.70 -31.69 -1.32
N GLY A 254 6.95 -31.91 -0.23
CA GLY A 254 5.91 -31.00 0.21
C GLY A 254 4.75 -31.72 0.88
N SER A 255 3.85 -30.95 1.51
CA SER A 255 2.56 -31.46 1.94
C SER A 255 1.64 -31.59 0.72
N PRO A 256 0.81 -32.65 0.62
CA PRO A 256 -0.15 -32.79 -0.46
C PRO A 256 -1.05 -31.54 -0.56
N ASN A 257 -1.32 -31.07 -1.79
CA ASN A 257 -2.28 -29.99 -2.01
C ASN A 257 -3.71 -30.52 -1.70
N PRO A 258 -4.42 -29.99 -0.68
CA PRO A 258 -5.77 -30.42 -0.34
C PRO A 258 -6.85 -30.06 -1.38
N GLY A 259 -6.47 -29.48 -2.53
CA GLY A 259 -7.38 -29.00 -3.57
C GLY A 259 -7.53 -27.47 -3.57
N TYR A 260 -6.46 -26.74 -3.26
CA TYR A 260 -6.44 -25.29 -3.45
C TYR A 260 -6.44 -24.96 -4.95
N VAL A 261 -7.29 -24.03 -5.33
CA VAL A 261 -7.58 -23.68 -6.73
C VAL A 261 -7.18 -22.24 -7.06
N ALA A 262 -7.15 -21.37 -6.06
CA ALA A 262 -6.77 -19.97 -6.19
C ALA A 262 -5.91 -19.57 -5.00
N ARG A 263 -5.32 -18.38 -5.06
CA ARG A 263 -4.59 -17.80 -3.94
C ARG A 263 -4.81 -16.29 -3.84
N VAL A 264 -4.72 -15.79 -2.63
CA VAL A 264 -4.67 -14.37 -2.32
C VAL A 264 -3.23 -14.00 -2.03
N VAL A 265 -2.69 -13.06 -2.79
CA VAL A 265 -1.36 -12.51 -2.58
C VAL A 265 -1.50 -11.13 -1.95
N GLN A 266 -0.93 -10.96 -0.77
CA GLN A 266 -0.85 -9.66 -0.12
C GLN A 266 0.12 -8.77 -0.89
N ILE A 267 -0.28 -7.54 -1.19
CA ILE A 267 0.56 -6.54 -1.82
C ILE A 267 0.99 -5.54 -0.74
N LEU A 268 2.28 -5.53 -0.44
CA LEU A 268 2.90 -4.64 0.54
C LEU A 268 3.08 -3.23 -0.03
N GLU A 269 3.39 -2.28 0.87
CA GLU A 269 3.79 -0.94 0.47
C GLU A 269 5.01 -1.00 -0.47
N GLY A 270 4.97 -0.24 -1.56
CA GLY A 270 5.98 -0.31 -2.63
C GLY A 270 5.73 -1.38 -3.70
N GLY A 271 4.65 -2.16 -3.59
CA GLY A 271 4.20 -3.10 -4.63
C GLY A 271 4.84 -4.49 -4.57
N GLY A 272 5.61 -4.79 -3.53
CA GLY A 272 6.14 -6.13 -3.30
C GLY A 272 5.05 -7.11 -2.86
N GLU A 273 5.24 -8.39 -3.17
CA GLU A 273 4.38 -9.47 -2.68
C GLU A 273 4.76 -9.84 -1.24
N GLY A 274 3.75 -10.00 -0.40
CA GLY A 274 3.86 -10.38 1.01
C GLY A 274 3.32 -11.78 1.24
N ASP A 275 2.47 -11.93 2.26
CA ASP A 275 1.87 -13.21 2.61
C ASP A 275 0.97 -13.75 1.48
N VAL A 276 1.00 -15.07 1.27
CA VAL A 276 0.18 -15.77 0.28
C VAL A 276 -0.76 -16.73 0.99
N TYR A 277 -2.05 -16.60 0.72
CA TYR A 277 -3.10 -17.40 1.34
C TYR A 277 -3.76 -18.27 0.27
N PRO A 278 -3.61 -19.60 0.32
CA PRO A 278 -4.27 -20.48 -0.62
C PRO A 278 -5.78 -20.54 -0.36
N LEU A 279 -6.57 -20.60 -1.42
CA LEU A 279 -8.03 -20.61 -1.41
C LEU A 279 -8.56 -21.96 -1.90
N LYS A 280 -9.52 -22.51 -1.17
CA LYS A 280 -10.26 -23.72 -1.55
C LYS A 280 -11.44 -23.36 -2.45
N SER A 281 -11.97 -24.34 -3.17
CA SER A 281 -13.26 -24.19 -3.86
C SER A 281 -14.37 -23.91 -2.84
N GLY A 282 -15.36 -23.12 -3.25
CA GLY A 282 -16.45 -22.66 -2.39
C GLY A 282 -16.11 -21.37 -1.64
N GLU A 283 -16.67 -21.20 -0.44
CA GLU A 283 -16.54 -19.97 0.34
C GLU A 283 -15.25 -19.96 1.18
N ASN A 284 -14.50 -18.87 1.09
CA ASN A 284 -13.30 -18.59 1.87
C ASN A 284 -13.51 -17.29 2.65
N LEU A 285 -13.32 -17.33 3.97
CA LEU A 285 -13.59 -16.18 4.82
C LEU A 285 -12.34 -15.29 4.98
N VAL A 286 -12.52 -13.99 4.78
CA VAL A 286 -11.50 -12.96 5.01
C VAL A 286 -11.87 -12.11 6.22
N GLY A 287 -10.95 -11.96 7.17
CA GLY A 287 -11.20 -11.14 8.34
C GLY A 287 -10.04 -11.07 9.31
N ARG A 288 -10.25 -10.37 10.44
CA ARG A 288 -9.28 -10.29 11.53
C ARG A 288 -9.36 -11.48 12.49
N GLY A 289 -10.54 -12.11 12.56
CA GLY A 289 -10.78 -13.30 13.39
C GLY A 289 -10.32 -14.58 12.69
N THR A 290 -10.88 -15.71 13.12
CA THR A 290 -10.62 -17.00 12.49
C THR A 290 -11.29 -17.06 11.11
N GLY A 291 -10.50 -17.28 10.06
CA GLY A 291 -10.93 -17.41 8.67
C GLY A 291 -9.80 -18.02 7.82
N ASP A 292 -10.08 -18.31 6.56
CA ASP A 292 -9.08 -18.83 5.62
C ASP A 292 -7.99 -17.80 5.32
N VAL A 293 -8.37 -16.52 5.26
CA VAL A 293 -7.44 -15.38 5.12
C VAL A 293 -7.58 -14.50 6.36
N SER A 294 -6.57 -14.52 7.23
CA SER A 294 -6.63 -13.85 8.54
C SER A 294 -5.62 -12.71 8.68
N PHE A 295 -6.09 -11.55 9.15
CA PHE A 295 -5.28 -10.36 9.41
C PHE A 295 -5.41 -9.90 10.87
N PRO A 296 -4.88 -10.66 11.85
CA PRO A 296 -5.11 -10.42 13.28
C PRO A 296 -4.61 -9.06 13.77
N ASN A 297 -3.56 -8.53 13.16
CA ASN A 297 -2.89 -7.29 13.57
C ASN A 297 -3.51 -6.03 12.94
N ASP A 298 -4.49 -6.16 12.04
CA ASP A 298 -5.07 -5.02 11.35
C ASP A 298 -6.41 -4.59 11.95
N GLY A 299 -6.37 -3.57 12.82
CA GLY A 299 -7.57 -3.04 13.49
C GLY A 299 -8.65 -2.49 12.57
N TYR A 300 -8.33 -2.23 11.28
CA TYR A 300 -9.31 -1.79 10.29
C TYR A 300 -10.04 -2.95 9.59
N VAL A 301 -9.68 -4.20 9.91
CA VAL A 301 -10.34 -5.39 9.39
C VAL A 301 -11.34 -5.90 10.44
N SER A 302 -12.62 -5.99 10.05
CA SER A 302 -13.66 -6.65 10.86
C SER A 302 -13.36 -8.13 11.08
N SER A 303 -13.85 -8.71 12.18
CA SER A 303 -13.60 -10.13 12.51
C SER A 303 -14.05 -11.07 11.39
N LYS A 304 -15.24 -10.81 10.80
CA LYS A 304 -15.72 -11.35 9.52
C LYS A 304 -15.91 -10.16 8.61
N HIS A 305 -15.02 -9.95 7.64
CA HIS A 305 -15.01 -8.74 6.82
C HIS A 305 -15.67 -8.99 5.47
N ALA A 306 -15.16 -9.99 4.75
CA ALA A 306 -15.64 -10.37 3.43
C ALA A 306 -15.53 -11.88 3.26
N SER A 307 -16.25 -12.43 2.29
CA SER A 307 -16.00 -13.78 1.79
C SER A 307 -15.62 -13.75 0.32
N ILE A 308 -14.69 -14.62 -0.05
CA ILE A 308 -14.27 -14.88 -1.42
C ILE A 308 -14.85 -16.24 -1.81
N THR A 309 -15.76 -16.26 -2.77
CA THR A 309 -16.31 -17.49 -3.33
C THR A 309 -15.54 -17.88 -4.58
N VAL A 310 -14.95 -19.06 -4.56
CA VAL A 310 -14.24 -19.65 -5.71
C VAL A 310 -15.14 -20.72 -6.33
N GLY A 311 -15.69 -20.42 -7.50
CA GLY A 311 -16.46 -21.37 -8.30
C GLY A 311 -15.61 -22.04 -9.38
N GLU A 312 -16.26 -22.76 -10.29
CA GLU A 312 -15.60 -23.33 -11.48
C GLU A 312 -15.22 -22.21 -12.46
N GLY A 313 -13.99 -21.70 -12.35
CA GLY A 313 -13.46 -20.65 -13.24
C GLY A 313 -13.98 -19.24 -12.95
N SER A 314 -14.75 -19.03 -11.88
CA SER A 314 -15.22 -17.71 -11.46
C SER A 314 -14.77 -17.37 -10.04
N LEU A 315 -14.33 -16.14 -9.83
CA LEU A 315 -14.04 -15.58 -8.50
C LEU A 315 -15.10 -14.53 -8.17
N ALA A 316 -15.62 -14.54 -6.96
CA ALA A 316 -16.51 -13.49 -6.47
C ALA A 316 -16.11 -13.09 -5.07
N VAL A 317 -16.29 -11.80 -4.74
CA VAL A 317 -16.12 -11.27 -3.40
C VAL A 317 -17.41 -10.65 -2.92
N LYS A 318 -17.71 -10.88 -1.63
CA LYS A 318 -18.87 -10.35 -0.95
C LYS A 318 -18.46 -9.71 0.36
N ASP A 319 -18.86 -8.46 0.57
CA ASP A 319 -18.72 -7.79 1.86
C ASP A 319 -19.77 -8.33 2.84
N LEU A 320 -19.34 -8.69 4.05
CA LEU A 320 -20.19 -9.29 5.09
C LEU A 320 -20.69 -8.25 6.11
N GLY A 321 -20.84 -6.99 5.69
CA GLY A 321 -21.23 -5.89 6.58
C GLY A 321 -20.04 -5.37 7.38
N SER A 322 -18.89 -5.22 6.71
CA SER A 322 -17.68 -4.73 7.35
C SER A 322 -17.83 -3.26 7.79
N ALA A 323 -17.05 -2.85 8.79
CA ALA A 323 -17.13 -1.48 9.32
C ALA A 323 -16.52 -0.44 8.37
N ASN A 324 -15.43 -0.81 7.68
CA ASN A 324 -14.70 0.09 6.78
C ASN A 324 -15.00 -0.14 5.30
N GLY A 325 -15.74 -1.20 4.96
CA GLY A 325 -16.05 -1.59 3.58
C GLY A 325 -14.95 -2.40 2.90
N THR A 326 -15.38 -3.19 1.90
CA THR A 326 -14.51 -3.86 0.93
C THR A 326 -14.50 -3.06 -0.37
N PHE A 327 -13.30 -2.79 -0.91
CA PHE A 327 -13.17 -2.06 -2.17
C PHE A 327 -12.37 -2.86 -3.19
N VAL A 328 -12.64 -2.67 -4.48
CA VAL A 328 -11.90 -3.27 -5.60
C VAL A 328 -11.23 -2.17 -6.43
N ARG A 329 -10.00 -2.41 -6.87
CA ARG A 329 -9.24 -1.45 -7.66
C ARG A 329 -9.90 -1.20 -9.01
N VAL A 330 -9.91 0.05 -9.44
CA VAL A 330 -10.39 0.45 -10.77
C VAL A 330 -9.25 0.26 -11.78
N ASN A 331 -9.43 -0.67 -12.72
CA ASN A 331 -8.49 -0.91 -13.81
C ASN A 331 -8.83 0.01 -15.00
N GLY A 332 -8.16 1.15 -15.10
CA GLY A 332 -8.40 2.13 -16.15
C GLY A 332 -9.60 3.04 -15.84
N GLN A 333 -10.82 2.61 -16.14
CA GLN A 333 -12.02 3.40 -15.88
C GLN A 333 -13.20 2.60 -15.31
N ALA A 334 -13.99 3.22 -14.45
CA ALA A 334 -15.20 2.64 -13.89
C ALA A 334 -16.36 3.65 -13.92
N ALA A 335 -17.54 3.18 -14.33
CA ALA A 335 -18.77 3.95 -14.21
C ALA A 335 -19.15 4.08 -12.73
N VAL A 336 -19.50 5.29 -12.30
CA VAL A 336 -19.91 5.59 -10.94
C VAL A 336 -21.25 6.33 -10.92
N THR A 337 -22.06 6.02 -9.93
CA THR A 337 -23.42 6.50 -9.77
C THR A 337 -23.59 7.18 -8.42
N ALA A 338 -24.69 7.93 -8.25
CA ALA A 338 -24.99 8.58 -6.99
C ALA A 338 -25.18 7.52 -5.88
N GLY A 339 -24.49 7.69 -4.77
CA GLY A 339 -24.43 6.76 -3.64
C GLY A 339 -23.14 5.93 -3.61
N ASP A 340 -22.39 5.86 -4.71
CA ASP A 340 -21.15 5.08 -4.76
C ASP A 340 -20.05 5.71 -3.90
N LEU A 341 -19.20 4.84 -3.35
CA LEU A 341 -18.06 5.20 -2.51
C LEU A 341 -16.77 4.79 -3.22
N LEU A 342 -15.85 5.75 -3.34
CA LEU A 342 -14.52 5.56 -3.91
C LEU A 342 -13.49 5.79 -2.82
N LEU A 343 -12.53 4.89 -2.68
CA LEU A 343 -11.37 5.10 -1.83
C LEU A 343 -10.22 5.64 -2.67
N VAL A 344 -9.70 6.80 -2.28
CA VAL A 344 -8.58 7.50 -2.91
C VAL A 344 -7.59 7.89 -1.82
N GLY A 345 -6.41 7.25 -1.80
CA GLY A 345 -5.49 7.36 -0.67
C GLY A 345 -6.14 6.81 0.62
N GLU A 346 -6.32 7.67 1.61
CA GLU A 346 -7.05 7.38 2.86
C GLU A 346 -8.44 8.01 2.92
N GLN A 347 -8.84 8.75 1.89
CA GLN A 347 -10.12 9.46 1.82
C GLN A 347 -11.17 8.61 1.09
N ILE A 348 -12.39 8.60 1.64
CA ILE A 348 -13.57 8.04 0.97
C ILE A 348 -14.30 9.19 0.28
N LEU A 349 -14.38 9.14 -1.03
CA LEU A 349 -15.17 10.05 -1.85
C LEU A 349 -16.54 9.41 -2.10
N ARG A 350 -17.58 10.06 -1.59
CA ARG A 350 -18.96 9.68 -1.89
C ARG A 350 -19.51 10.53 -3.03
N ILE A 351 -20.10 9.87 -4.02
CA ILE A 351 -20.80 10.53 -5.10
C ILE A 351 -22.21 10.85 -4.63
N ASP A 352 -22.56 12.12 -4.60
CA ASP A 352 -23.89 12.61 -4.26
C ASP A 352 -24.55 13.20 -5.53
N PRO A 353 -25.88 13.12 -5.66
CA PRO A 353 -26.58 13.79 -6.74
C PRO A 353 -26.36 15.31 -6.67
N ALA A 354 -26.43 15.95 -7.83
CA ALA A 354 -26.32 17.41 -7.96
C ALA A 354 -27.42 18.18 -7.22
#